data_AF-K9SUW4-F1
#
_entry.id   AF-K9SUW4-F1
#
_cell.length_a   1.000
_cell.length_b   1.000
_cell.length_c   1.000
_cell.angle_alpha   90.00
_cell.angle_beta   90.00
_cell.angle_gamma   90.00
#
_symmetry.space_group_name_H-M   'P 1'
#
loop_
_entity.id
_entity.type
_entity.pdbx_description
1 polymer ?
#
loop_
_entity_poly.entity_id
_entity_poly.type
_entity_poly.pdbx_seq_one_letter_code
_entity_poly.pdbx_strand_id
1 'polypeptide(L)'
;MCAVTERIVSEDVYLCQSSLIEKCFESSLFSIEDIENLNDEETDEYREIFEWWSISNWLAEKLREHKQPILDNDYGTWWGRCTTGQAIKMDGVIEEIANNL
;
A
#
# COMPACT_ATOMS: atom_id res chain seq x y z
N MET A 1 -6.53 12.97 15.48
CA MET A 1 -5.35 12.17 15.08
C MET A 1 -4.99 11.26 16.24
N CYS A 2 -5.15 9.95 16.04
CA CYS A 2 -4.96 8.94 17.09
C CYS A 2 -3.46 8.66 17.28
N ALA A 3 -3.00 8.46 18.52
CA ALA A 3 -1.60 8.10 18.81
C ALA A 3 -1.21 6.75 18.18
N VAL A 4 -2.17 5.86 17.96
CA VAL A 4 -1.97 4.56 17.32
C VAL A 4 -1.63 4.72 15.84
N THR A 5 -2.31 5.62 15.12
CA THR A 5 -2.02 5.92 13.71
C THR A 5 -0.58 6.41 13.53
N GLU A 6 -0.13 7.36 14.37
CA GLU A 6 1.26 7.85 14.33
C GLU A 6 2.26 6.72 14.55
N ARG A 7 1.95 5.80 15.48
CA ARG A 7 2.79 4.64 15.75
C ARG A 7 2.90 3.71 14.52
N ILE A 8 1.77 3.32 13.93
CA ILE A 8 1.73 2.48 12.71
C ILE A 8 2.58 3.12 11.62
N VAL A 9 2.37 4.42 11.35
CA VAL A 9 3.14 5.10 10.30
C VAL A 9 4.63 5.12 10.61
N SER A 10 5.01 5.33 11.87
CA SER A 10 6.42 5.39 12.26
C SER A 10 7.14 4.03 12.27
N GLU A 11 6.41 2.94 12.54
CA GLU A 11 6.97 1.60 12.73
C GLU A 11 6.87 0.75 11.45
N ASP A 12 5.83 0.97 10.64
CA ASP A 12 5.44 0.05 9.58
C ASP A 12 5.36 0.67 8.18
N VAL A 13 5.50 1.99 8.06
CA VAL A 13 5.61 2.69 6.77
C VAL A 13 7.01 3.24 6.61
N TYR A 14 7.73 2.76 5.59
CA TYR A 14 9.12 3.09 5.38
C TYR A 14 9.28 4.25 4.40
N LEU A 15 9.78 3.96 3.19
CA LEU A 15 10.10 4.96 2.19
C LEU A 15 9.11 4.85 1.02
N CYS A 16 8.77 6.01 0.47
CA CYS A 16 8.15 6.09 -0.83
C CYS A 16 9.17 5.60 -1.89
N GLN A 17 8.77 4.60 -2.66
CA GLN A 17 9.58 3.92 -3.66
C GLN A 17 8.91 3.90 -5.04
N SER A 18 7.98 4.82 -5.33
CA SER A 18 7.28 4.90 -6.64
C SER A 18 8.26 4.83 -7.82
N SER A 19 9.31 5.65 -7.83
CA SER A 19 10.28 5.65 -8.93
C SER A 19 11.10 4.36 -9.07
N LEU A 20 11.24 3.56 -8.01
CA LEU A 20 11.87 2.24 -8.09
C LEU A 20 10.90 1.25 -8.73
N ILE A 21 9.67 1.21 -8.22
CA ILE A 21 8.63 0.29 -8.67
C ILE A 21 8.25 0.55 -10.14
N GLU A 22 8.14 1.81 -10.55
CA GLU A 22 7.93 2.20 -11.95
C GLU A 22 9.02 1.62 -12.86
N LYS A 23 10.29 1.73 -12.48
CA LYS A 23 11.41 1.15 -13.26
C LYS A 23 11.38 -0.38 -13.28
N CYS A 24 10.93 -1.00 -12.20
CA CYS A 24 10.77 -2.45 -12.15
C CYS A 24 9.67 -2.94 -13.12
N PHE A 25 8.56 -2.19 -13.24
CA PHE A 25 7.56 -2.44 -14.28
C PHE A 25 8.14 -2.21 -15.69
N GLU A 26 8.85 -1.10 -15.93
CA GLU A 26 9.48 -0.81 -17.22
C GLU A 26 10.48 -1.91 -17.66
N SER A 27 11.19 -2.50 -16.70
CA SER A 27 12.13 -3.59 -16.94
C SER A 27 11.50 -4.98 -16.95
N SER A 28 10.18 -5.08 -16.79
CA SER A 28 9.42 -6.35 -16.70
C SER A 28 9.93 -7.28 -15.60
N LEU A 29 10.42 -6.72 -14.49
CA LEU A 29 10.80 -7.51 -13.31
C LEU A 29 9.57 -8.13 -12.64
N PHE A 30 8.45 -7.42 -12.72
CA PHE A 30 7.10 -7.85 -12.35
C PHE A 30 6.08 -7.08 -13.20
N SER A 31 4.84 -7.51 -13.16
CA SER A 31 3.72 -7.02 -13.95
C SER A 31 2.53 -6.68 -13.06
N ILE A 32 1.52 -6.04 -13.64
CA ILE A 32 0.29 -5.68 -12.91
C ILE A 32 -0.45 -6.90 -12.36
N GLU A 33 -0.24 -8.09 -12.95
CA GLU A 33 -0.82 -9.35 -12.51
C GLU A 33 -0.25 -9.82 -11.16
N ASP A 34 0.92 -9.31 -10.77
CA ASP A 34 1.56 -9.59 -9.48
C ASP A 34 1.02 -8.71 -8.35
N ILE A 35 0.12 -7.75 -8.65
CA ILE A 35 -0.48 -6.86 -7.65
C ILE A 35 -1.78 -7.47 -7.13
N GLU A 36 -1.77 -7.84 -5.86
CA GLU A 36 -2.97 -8.29 -5.14
C GLU A 36 -3.98 -7.16 -4.99
N ASN A 37 -5.28 -7.46 -5.03
CA ASN A 37 -6.38 -6.49 -4.89
C ASN A 37 -6.31 -5.28 -5.84
N LEU A 38 -5.68 -5.42 -7.01
CA LEU A 38 -5.65 -4.35 -8.00
C LEU A 38 -7.02 -4.14 -8.66
N ASN A 39 -7.72 -5.22 -8.98
CA ASN A 39 -9.10 -5.14 -9.49
C ASN A 39 -10.07 -4.98 -8.32
N ASP A 40 -10.97 -4.02 -8.42
CA ASP A 40 -12.08 -3.87 -7.49
C ASP A 40 -13.18 -4.87 -7.84
N GLU A 41 -13.43 -5.84 -6.95
CA GLU A 41 -14.42 -6.89 -7.18
C GLU A 41 -15.87 -6.36 -7.32
N GLU A 42 -16.16 -5.17 -6.80
CA GLU A 42 -17.51 -4.58 -6.85
C GLU A 42 -17.74 -3.83 -8.17
N THR A 43 -16.73 -3.15 -8.70
CA THR A 43 -16.84 -2.34 -9.92
C THR A 43 -16.27 -2.99 -11.17
N ASP A 44 -15.46 -4.05 -11.01
CA ASP A 44 -14.65 -4.68 -12.06
C ASP A 44 -13.70 -3.67 -12.77
N GLU A 45 -13.26 -2.65 -12.02
CA GLU A 45 -12.30 -1.65 -12.47
C GLU A 45 -10.97 -1.78 -11.72
N TYR A 46 -9.87 -1.51 -12.43
CA TYR A 46 -8.55 -1.42 -11.80
C TYR A 46 -8.44 -0.16 -10.95
N ARG A 47 -7.96 -0.34 -9.72
CA ARG A 47 -7.62 0.74 -8.81
C ARG A 47 -6.43 1.52 -9.33
N GLU A 48 -6.56 2.84 -9.37
CA GLU A 48 -5.45 3.73 -9.71
C GLU A 48 -4.49 3.82 -8.52
N ILE A 49 -3.22 3.51 -8.75
CA ILE A 49 -2.15 3.60 -7.74
C ILE A 49 -1.35 4.87 -8.01
N PHE A 50 -1.27 5.76 -7.03
CA PHE A 50 -0.52 7.02 -7.14
C PHE A 50 0.87 6.94 -6.50
N GLU A 51 1.00 6.17 -5.43
CA GLU A 51 2.25 6.07 -4.67
C GLU A 51 2.54 4.62 -4.27
N TRP A 52 3.82 4.25 -4.26
CA TRP A 52 4.28 2.97 -3.72
C TRP A 52 5.07 3.19 -2.45
N TRP A 53 4.61 2.59 -1.36
CA TRP A 53 5.27 2.67 -0.07
C TRP A 53 5.79 1.30 0.35
N SER A 54 7.08 1.20 0.65
CA SER A 54 7.63 0.01 1.30
C SER A 54 7.10 -0.05 2.73
N ILE A 55 6.65 -1.22 3.15
CA ILE A 55 5.95 -1.41 4.43
C ILE A 55 6.39 -2.70 5.12
N SER A 56 6.02 -2.84 6.40
CA SER A 56 6.19 -4.09 7.13
C SER A 56 5.20 -5.16 6.68
N ASN A 57 5.54 -6.44 6.90
CA ASN A 57 4.63 -7.56 6.63
C ASN A 57 3.34 -7.46 7.46
N TRP A 58 3.44 -6.97 8.70
CA TRP A 58 2.28 -6.79 9.57
C TRP A 58 1.30 -5.79 8.97
N LEU A 59 1.78 -4.65 8.49
CA LEU A 59 0.91 -3.66 7.86
C LEU A 59 0.37 -4.18 6.51
N ALA A 60 1.16 -4.95 5.77
CA ALA A 60 0.70 -5.58 4.53
C ALA A 60 -0.49 -6.51 4.77
N GLU A 61 -0.43 -7.38 5.79
CA GLU A 61 -1.56 -8.23 6.19
C GLU A 61 -2.81 -7.40 6.51
N LYS A 62 -2.66 -6.30 7.26
CA LYS A 62 -3.78 -5.41 7.59
C LYS A 62 -4.36 -4.68 6.39
N LEU A 63 -3.52 -4.24 5.46
CA LEU A 63 -3.98 -3.60 4.23
C LEU A 63 -4.68 -4.59 3.29
N ARG A 64 -4.25 -5.86 3.25
CA ARG A 64 -4.97 -6.93 2.53
C ARG A 64 -6.38 -7.16 3.07
N GLU A 65 -6.55 -7.15 4.40
CA GLU A 65 -7.88 -7.23 5.05
C GLU A 65 -8.81 -6.10 4.57
N HIS A 66 -8.26 -4.93 4.22
CA HIS A 66 -8.98 -3.76 3.70
C HIS A 66 -8.92 -3.63 2.17
N LYS A 67 -8.61 -4.73 1.47
CA LYS A 67 -8.59 -4.82 -0.01
C LYS A 67 -7.72 -3.76 -0.69
N GLN A 68 -6.63 -3.37 -0.04
CA GLN A 68 -5.69 -2.42 -0.64
C GLN A 68 -4.75 -3.14 -1.61
N PRO A 69 -4.28 -2.46 -2.67
CA PRO A 69 -3.29 -3.01 -3.58
C PRO A 69 -1.98 -3.34 -2.89
N ILE A 70 -1.52 -4.58 -2.99
CA ILE A 70 -0.26 -5.05 -2.40
C ILE A 70 0.59 -5.72 -3.47
N LEU A 71 1.85 -5.30 -3.57
CA LEU A 71 2.87 -6.00 -4.33
C LEU A 71 3.83 -6.65 -3.33
N ASP A 72 3.90 -7.97 -3.33
CA ASP A 72 4.71 -8.74 -2.38
C ASP A 72 5.51 -9.80 -3.13
N ASN A 73 6.84 -9.72 -3.05
CA ASN A 73 7.75 -10.62 -3.76
C ASN A 73 9.09 -10.76 -3.04
N ASP A 74 10.02 -11.52 -3.63
CA ASP A 74 11.36 -11.78 -3.06
C ASP A 74 12.20 -10.52 -2.79
N TYR A 75 11.85 -9.38 -3.38
CA TYR A 75 12.55 -8.11 -3.21
C TYR A 75 11.97 -7.22 -2.11
N GLY A 76 10.73 -7.48 -1.68
CA GLY A 76 10.05 -6.71 -0.63
C GLY A 76 8.54 -6.70 -0.76
N THR A 77 7.93 -5.87 0.10
CA THR A 77 6.48 -5.70 0.19
C THR A 77 6.14 -4.21 0.11
N TRP A 78 5.21 -3.89 -0.79
CA TRP A 78 4.78 -2.53 -1.06
C TRP A 78 3.27 -2.39 -1.05
N TRP A 79 2.81 -1.28 -0.49
CA TRP A 79 1.45 -0.81 -0.61
C TRP A 79 1.32 0.14 -1.79
N GLY A 80 0.45 -0.23 -2.73
CA GLY A 80 -0.01 0.64 -3.81
C GLY A 80 -1.10 1.55 -3.29
N ARG A 81 -0.73 2.75 -2.88
CA ARG A 81 -1.64 3.72 -2.29
C ARG A 81 -2.46 4.43 -3.36
N CYS A 82 -3.78 4.35 -3.24
CA CYS A 82 -4.75 4.93 -4.18
C CYS A 82 -5.12 6.40 -3.88
N THR A 83 -4.34 7.10 -3.06
CA THR A 83 -4.46 8.54 -2.81
C THR A 83 -3.08 9.18 -2.67
N THR A 84 -2.98 10.50 -2.82
CA THR A 84 -1.70 11.24 -2.73
C THR A 84 -1.91 12.70 -2.27
N GLY A 85 -0.83 13.34 -1.83
CA GLY A 85 -0.78 14.76 -1.44
C GLY A 85 -1.02 15.02 0.06
N GLN A 86 -1.67 14.09 0.76
CA GLN A 86 -1.83 14.09 2.21
C GLN A 86 -0.82 13.17 2.90
N ALA A 87 -0.51 13.49 4.16
CA ALA A 87 0.35 12.64 4.99
C ALA A 87 -0.28 11.26 5.22
N ILE A 88 0.53 10.20 5.31
CA ILE A 88 0.06 8.81 5.45
C ILE A 88 -0.81 8.60 6.70
N LYS A 89 -0.52 9.31 7.79
CA LYS A 89 -1.33 9.29 9.01
C LYS A 89 -2.74 9.86 8.87
N MET A 90 -3.04 10.53 7.75
CA MET A 90 -4.37 11.02 7.40
C MET A 90 -5.04 10.13 6.35
N ASP A 91 -4.41 9.01 5.99
CA ASP A 91 -5.00 8.04 5.09
C ASP A 91 -6.12 7.29 5.79
N GLY A 92 -7.29 7.21 5.16
CA GLY A 92 -8.48 6.63 5.76
C GLY A 92 -8.30 5.17 6.16
N VAL A 93 -7.56 4.39 5.36
CA VAL A 93 -7.33 2.96 5.70
C VAL A 93 -6.41 2.81 6.91
N ILE A 94 -5.45 3.72 7.08
CA ILE A 94 -4.55 3.70 8.25
C ILE A 94 -5.31 4.12 9.52
N GLU A 95 -6.21 5.11 9.41
CA GLU A 95 -7.12 5.46 10.51
C GLU A 95 -8.05 4.29 10.87
N GLU A 96 -8.61 3.58 9.89
CA GLU A 96 -9.47 2.43 10.10
C GLU A 96 -8.72 1.28 10.79
N ILE A 97 -7.53 0.92 10.30
CA ILE A 97 -6.66 -0.08 10.95
C ILE A 97 -6.38 0.33 12.39
N ALA A 98 -6.00 1.59 12.64
CA ALA A 98 -5.71 2.07 13.99
C ALA A 98 -6.91 2.02 14.94
N ASN A 99 -8.13 2.20 14.42
CA ASN A 99 -9.37 2.13 15.22
C ASN A 99 -9.80 0.68 15.52
N ASN A 100 -9.31 -0.28 14.74
CA ASN A 100 -9.60 -1.72 14.88
C ASN A 100 -8.56 -2.49 15.72
N LEU A 101 -7.55 -1.80 16.28
CA LEU A 101 -6.55 -2.35 17.21
C LEU A 101 -6.96 -2.13 18.68
#